data_AF-A0A2A5DR15-F1
#
_entry.id   AF-A0A2A5DR15-F1
#
_cell.length_a   1.000
_cell.length_b   1.000
_cell.length_c   1.000
_cell.angle_alpha   90.00
_cell.angle_beta   90.00
_cell.angle_gamma   90.00
#
_symmetry.space_group_name_H-M   'P 1'
#
loop_
_entity.id
_entity.type
_entity.pdbx_description
1 polymer ?
#
loop_
_entity_poly.entity_id
_entity_poly.type
_entity_poly.pdbx_seq_one_letter_code
_entity_poly.pdbx_strand_id
1 'polypeptide(L)'
;MNITECWEAGTKNHPETLREIGVDRIIGREIIEYSGCKGTYGMGGPGFVGFRLDKTADYKKEWLILTLWGATDWLLYDSRWVSAHPNQYEVQRPLIGIGDEVWDEFTEKVIGAKILEIDFCENSSKLTLGTNDDKNILEIPEDVSLLPKYGGTLQSKLWDGEDQMKAWVISKSGNLRC
;
A
#
# COMPACT_ATOMS: atom_id res chain seq x y z
N MET A 1 -4.89 14.79 -4.91
CA MET A 1 -6.06 14.25 -4.18
C MET A 1 -5.64 14.07 -2.73
N ASN A 2 -6.16 14.86 -1.80
CA ASN A 2 -5.61 14.94 -0.44
C ASN A 2 -5.64 13.61 0.31
N ILE A 3 -4.58 13.34 1.07
CA ILE A 3 -4.56 12.29 2.10
C ILE A 3 -5.77 12.47 2.98
N THR A 4 -6.60 11.45 3.02
CA THR A 4 -7.94 11.57 3.59
C THR A 4 -7.89 11.30 5.08
N GLU A 5 -8.53 12.15 5.86
CA GLU A 5 -8.70 11.89 7.30
C GLU A 5 -9.59 10.67 7.49
N CYS A 6 -8.98 9.58 7.95
CA CYS A 6 -9.65 8.32 8.19
C CYS A 6 -9.89 8.10 9.69
N TRP A 7 -10.86 7.25 9.99
CA TRP A 7 -11.22 6.82 11.34
C TRP A 7 -11.26 5.30 11.45
N GLU A 8 -10.88 4.77 12.60
CA GLU A 8 -11.12 3.36 12.94
C GLU A 8 -12.63 3.12 13.04
N ALA A 9 -13.15 2.19 12.23
CA ALA A 9 -14.58 1.93 12.12
C ALA A 9 -15.22 1.64 13.47
N GLY A 10 -16.31 2.36 13.78
CA GLY A 10 -17.02 2.24 15.04
C GLY A 10 -16.36 2.98 16.22
N THR A 11 -15.35 3.81 15.95
CA THR A 11 -14.70 4.64 16.96
C THR A 11 -14.59 6.11 16.50
N LYS A 12 -14.17 6.99 17.42
CA LYS A 12 -13.72 8.36 17.11
C LYS A 12 -12.19 8.48 17.21
N ASN A 13 -11.47 7.41 16.90
CA ASN A 13 -10.01 7.43 16.93
C ASN A 13 -9.49 7.50 15.50
N HIS A 14 -8.57 8.42 15.24
CA HIS A 14 -7.78 8.43 14.03
C HIS A 14 -6.72 7.31 14.11
N PRO A 15 -6.45 6.59 13.01
CA PRO A 15 -5.29 5.73 12.95
C PRO A 15 -4.02 6.59 13.03
N GLU A 16 -3.03 6.12 13.78
CA GLU A 16 -1.77 6.85 13.96
C GLU A 16 -0.93 6.75 12.68
N THR A 17 -0.42 7.87 12.19
CA THR A 17 0.46 7.91 11.02
C THR A 17 1.87 7.44 11.38
N LEU A 18 2.62 6.87 10.43
CA LEU A 18 4.03 6.56 10.66
C LEU A 18 4.87 7.81 10.94
N ARG A 19 4.45 8.98 10.46
CA ARG A 19 5.05 10.28 10.82
C ARG A 19 4.94 10.59 12.31
N GLU A 20 3.86 10.19 12.97
CA GLU A 20 3.63 10.44 14.39
C GLU A 20 4.33 9.43 15.29
N ILE A 21 4.33 8.16 14.91
CA ILE A 21 4.80 7.06 15.78
C ILE A 21 6.19 6.52 15.44
N GLY A 22 6.78 6.98 14.33
CA GLY A 22 8.08 6.57 13.84
C GLY A 22 8.06 5.29 13.00
N VAL A 23 8.93 5.25 11.99
CA VAL A 23 9.06 4.11 11.06
C VAL A 23 9.70 2.89 11.71
N ASP A 24 10.54 3.07 12.74
CA ASP A 24 11.21 1.99 13.46
C ASP A 24 10.22 0.96 14.05
N ARG A 25 8.98 1.39 14.32
CA ARG A 25 7.90 0.52 14.82
C ARG A 25 7.61 -0.68 13.92
N ILE A 26 7.81 -0.52 12.61
CA ILE A 26 7.45 -1.55 11.63
C ILE A 26 8.65 -2.31 11.06
N ILE A 27 9.86 -1.80 11.26
CA ILE A 27 11.10 -2.48 10.86
C ILE A 27 11.24 -3.82 11.60
N GLY A 28 11.66 -4.85 10.87
CA GLY A 28 11.84 -6.22 11.34
C GLY A 28 10.55 -7.03 11.45
N ARG A 29 9.37 -6.42 11.25
CA ARG A 29 8.08 -7.12 11.35
C ARG A 29 7.78 -7.89 10.07
N GLU A 30 7.23 -9.09 10.26
CA GLU A 30 6.79 -9.97 9.17
C GLU A 30 5.37 -9.60 8.71
N ILE A 31 5.16 -9.60 7.41
CA ILE A 31 3.83 -9.44 6.79
C ILE A 31 3.15 -10.81 6.79
N ILE A 32 2.02 -10.93 7.50
CA ILE A 32 1.27 -12.19 7.63
C ILE A 32 -0.03 -12.21 6.83
N GLU A 33 -0.46 -11.06 6.31
CA GLU A 33 -1.67 -10.93 5.51
C GLU A 33 -1.53 -9.71 4.60
N TYR A 34 -2.05 -9.82 3.37
CA TYR A 34 -2.17 -8.71 2.43
C TYR A 34 -3.65 -8.49 2.06
N SER A 35 -4.03 -7.26 1.78
CA SER A 35 -5.33 -6.91 1.24
C SER A 35 -5.26 -5.63 0.43
N GLY A 36 -5.69 -5.68 -0.83
CA GLY A 36 -5.85 -4.50 -1.69
C GLY A 36 -7.16 -3.73 -1.47
N CYS A 37 -7.93 -4.07 -0.44
CA CYS A 37 -9.28 -3.53 -0.20
C CYS A 37 -9.58 -3.28 1.28
N LYS A 38 -8.62 -2.72 2.03
CA LYS A 38 -8.86 -2.30 3.41
C LYS A 38 -9.62 -0.98 3.48
N GLY A 39 -10.61 -0.92 4.38
CA GLY A 39 -11.45 0.26 4.55
C GLY A 39 -12.23 0.65 3.29
N THR A 40 -12.92 1.79 3.37
CA THR A 40 -13.66 2.35 2.24
C THR A 40 -13.75 3.86 2.36
N TYR A 41 -13.89 4.52 1.21
CA TYR A 41 -14.30 5.91 1.06
C TYR A 41 -15.83 6.12 1.10
N GLY A 42 -16.60 5.11 1.53
CA GLY A 42 -18.06 5.14 1.59
C GLY A 42 -18.77 5.09 0.23
N MET A 43 -18.07 5.26 -0.89
CA MET A 43 -18.62 5.32 -2.25
C MET A 43 -18.55 3.99 -3.04
N GLY A 44 -18.18 2.88 -2.39
CA GLY A 44 -18.11 1.57 -3.06
C GLY A 44 -16.97 1.40 -4.07
N GLY A 45 -15.94 2.25 -3.99
CA GLY A 45 -14.76 2.22 -4.86
C GLY A 45 -13.58 1.40 -4.31
N PRO A 46 -12.43 1.38 -5.02
CA PRO A 46 -11.22 0.70 -4.56
C PRO A 46 -10.82 1.20 -3.17
N GLY A 47 -10.58 0.25 -2.27
CA GLY A 47 -10.17 0.54 -0.90
C GLY A 47 -8.69 0.92 -0.80
N PHE A 48 -8.14 0.77 0.40
CA PHE A 48 -6.74 0.97 0.69
C PHE A 48 -5.94 -0.33 0.58
N VAL A 49 -4.63 -0.18 0.41
CA VAL A 49 -3.70 -1.31 0.52
C VAL A 49 -3.32 -1.49 1.96
N GLY A 50 -3.46 -2.71 2.47
CA GLY A 50 -3.11 -3.07 3.84
C GLY A 50 -2.20 -4.29 3.92
N PHE A 51 -1.21 -4.21 4.79
CA PHE A 51 -0.32 -5.29 5.18
C PHE A 51 -0.50 -5.55 6.68
N ARG A 52 -0.90 -6.76 7.05
CA ARG A 52 -0.99 -7.13 8.46
C ARG A 52 0.38 -7.56 8.95
N LEU A 53 0.85 -6.90 9.99
CA LEU A 53 2.15 -7.15 10.59
C LEU A 53 2.01 -8.10 11.76
N ASP A 54 2.91 -9.08 11.87
CA ASP A 54 2.94 -9.97 13.04
C ASP A 54 3.33 -9.21 14.31
N LYS A 55 3.02 -9.79 15.47
CA LYS A 55 3.40 -9.24 16.78
C LYS A 55 4.92 -9.32 16.96
N THR A 56 5.44 -8.38 17.75
CA THR A 56 6.80 -8.43 18.32
C THR A 56 6.69 -8.45 19.84
N ALA A 57 7.81 -8.30 20.55
CA ALA A 57 7.80 -8.09 22.00
C ALA A 57 7.10 -6.77 22.38
N ASP A 58 7.26 -5.74 21.54
CA ASP A 58 6.81 -4.37 21.82
C ASP A 58 5.44 -4.05 21.20
N TYR A 59 5.07 -4.75 20.12
CA TYR A 59 3.89 -4.41 19.31
C TYR A 59 2.98 -5.61 19.07
N LYS A 60 1.67 -5.38 19.12
CA LYS A 60 0.65 -6.39 18.79
C LYS A 60 0.47 -6.52 17.28
N LYS A 61 -0.21 -7.59 16.84
CA LYS A 61 -0.69 -7.69 15.46
C LYS A 61 -1.56 -6.50 15.11
N GLU A 62 -1.23 -5.83 14.01
CA GLU A 62 -1.90 -4.63 13.52
C GLU A 62 -1.68 -4.49 12.01
N TRP A 63 -2.42 -3.61 11.37
CA TRP A 63 -2.37 -3.35 9.94
C TRP A 63 -1.55 -2.10 9.68
N LEU A 64 -0.56 -2.21 8.79
CA LEU A 64 0.02 -1.08 8.08
C LEU A 64 -0.83 -0.81 6.85
N ILE A 65 -1.41 0.38 6.74
CA ILE A 65 -2.33 0.73 5.66
C ILE A 65 -1.85 1.98 4.93
N LEU A 66 -1.80 1.88 3.61
CA LEU A 66 -1.59 3.00 2.70
C LEU A 66 -2.95 3.62 2.34
N THR A 67 -3.25 4.77 2.95
CA THR A 67 -4.51 5.52 2.84
C THR A 67 -4.58 6.41 1.60
N LEU A 68 -4.06 5.92 0.46
CA LEU A 68 -4.27 6.54 -0.84
C LEU A 68 -5.41 5.85 -1.59
N TRP A 69 -6.30 6.64 -2.19
CA TRP A 69 -7.34 6.09 -3.05
C TRP A 69 -6.74 5.36 -4.26
N GLY A 70 -7.18 4.13 -4.47
CA GLY A 70 -6.65 3.27 -5.54
C GLY A 70 -5.17 2.91 -5.33
N ALA A 71 -4.69 2.90 -4.08
CA ALA A 71 -3.29 2.64 -3.72
C ALA A 71 -2.64 1.47 -4.48
N THR A 72 -3.37 0.39 -4.73
CA THR A 72 -2.86 -0.79 -5.42
C THR A 72 -2.36 -0.48 -6.84
N ASP A 73 -3.00 0.46 -7.53
CA ASP A 73 -2.60 0.88 -8.88
C ASP A 73 -1.36 1.79 -8.86
N TRP A 74 -0.94 2.27 -7.69
CA TRP A 74 0.22 3.18 -7.57
C TRP A 74 1.47 2.46 -7.06
N LEU A 75 1.38 1.17 -6.73
CA LEU A 75 2.49 0.39 -6.20
C LEU A 75 3.24 -0.36 -7.31
N LEU A 76 4.56 -0.33 -7.19
CA LEU A 76 5.49 -1.19 -7.91
C LEU A 76 6.11 -2.20 -6.95
N TYR A 77 6.26 -3.44 -7.39
CA TYR A 77 7.04 -4.47 -6.71
C TYR A 77 8.12 -4.96 -7.67
N ASP A 78 9.39 -4.74 -7.31
CA ASP A 78 10.56 -4.94 -8.18
C ASP A 78 10.34 -4.36 -9.58
N SER A 79 9.89 -3.10 -9.62
CA SER A 79 9.58 -2.36 -10.85
C SER A 79 8.46 -2.95 -11.73
N ARG A 80 7.69 -3.94 -11.24
CA ARG A 80 6.44 -4.40 -11.86
C ARG A 80 5.23 -3.79 -11.18
N TRP A 81 4.22 -3.41 -11.93
CA TRP A 81 2.95 -2.90 -11.36
C TRP A 81 2.28 -3.97 -10.50
N VAL A 82 1.85 -3.59 -9.29
CA VAL A 82 1.06 -4.49 -8.44
C VAL A 82 -0.33 -4.70 -9.05
N SER A 83 -1.00 -3.61 -9.45
CA SER A 83 -2.28 -3.63 -10.15
C SER A 83 -2.27 -2.64 -11.31
N ALA A 84 -3.21 -2.82 -12.23
CA ALA A 84 -3.49 -1.89 -13.31
C ALA A 84 -4.99 -1.89 -13.64
N HIS A 85 -5.40 -0.97 -14.50
CA HIS A 85 -6.75 -1.00 -15.07
C HIS A 85 -6.92 -2.22 -15.99
N PRO A 86 -8.07 -2.93 -15.99
CA PRO A 86 -8.28 -4.13 -16.82
C PRO A 86 -7.95 -3.96 -18.30
N ASN A 87 -8.38 -2.84 -18.91
CA ASN A 87 -8.05 -2.50 -20.30
C ASN A 87 -6.53 -2.35 -20.61
N GLN A 88 -5.66 -2.43 -19.61
CA GLN A 88 -4.20 -2.34 -19.77
C GLN A 88 -3.47 -3.65 -19.41
N TYR A 89 -4.17 -4.72 -19.02
CA TYR A 89 -3.56 -5.98 -18.60
C TYR A 89 -2.63 -6.60 -19.62
N GLU A 90 -3.01 -6.61 -20.90
CA GLU A 90 -2.18 -7.14 -21.98
C GLU A 90 -0.83 -6.40 -22.14
N VAL A 91 -0.84 -5.09 -21.88
CA VAL A 91 0.32 -4.21 -22.06
C VAL A 91 1.17 -4.16 -20.80
N GLN A 92 0.52 -4.03 -19.65
CA GLN A 92 1.17 -3.75 -18.37
C GLN A 92 1.48 -5.03 -17.58
N ARG A 93 0.70 -6.09 -17.74
CA ARG A 93 0.92 -7.41 -17.09
C ARG A 93 1.17 -7.27 -15.57
N PRO A 94 0.24 -6.65 -14.82
CA PRO A 94 0.40 -6.43 -13.39
C PRO A 94 0.46 -7.76 -12.63
N LEU A 95 0.92 -7.71 -11.38
CA LEU A 95 1.02 -8.87 -10.51
C LEU A 95 -0.34 -9.38 -10.01
N ILE A 96 -1.35 -8.51 -9.96
CA ILE A 96 -2.72 -8.83 -9.59
C ILE A 96 -3.66 -8.44 -10.74
N GLY A 97 -4.53 -9.38 -11.13
CA GLY A 97 -5.68 -9.15 -12.00
C GLY A 97 -6.98 -9.15 -11.21
N ILE A 98 -7.88 -8.22 -11.54
CA ILE A 98 -9.23 -8.12 -10.96
C ILE A 98 -10.28 -8.13 -12.08
N GLY A 99 -11.53 -8.47 -11.73
CA GLY A 99 -12.64 -8.51 -12.68
C GLY A 99 -12.78 -9.87 -13.35
N ASP A 100 -12.89 -9.89 -14.68
CA ASP A 100 -13.13 -11.11 -15.46
C ASP A 100 -11.87 -11.98 -15.63
N GLU A 101 -10.69 -11.38 -15.48
CA GLU A 101 -9.40 -12.06 -15.49
C GLU A 101 -8.72 -11.90 -14.12
N VAL A 102 -8.70 -12.98 -13.34
CA VAL A 102 -8.25 -12.96 -11.95
C VAL A 102 -6.98 -13.79 -11.79
N TRP A 103 -5.92 -13.15 -11.29
CA TRP A 103 -4.69 -13.79 -10.84
C TRP A 103 -4.07 -12.98 -9.70
N ASP A 104 -3.17 -13.61 -8.94
CA ASP A 104 -2.49 -12.96 -7.83
C ASP A 104 -1.09 -13.58 -7.62
N GLU A 105 -0.09 -12.97 -8.25
CA GLU A 105 1.34 -13.28 -8.05
C GLU A 105 1.94 -12.46 -6.91
N PHE A 106 1.24 -11.43 -6.43
CA PHE A 106 1.79 -10.48 -5.46
C PHE A 106 1.69 -11.01 -4.04
N THR A 107 0.55 -11.59 -3.68
CA THR A 107 0.28 -12.05 -2.31
C THR A 107 1.32 -13.06 -1.83
N GLU A 108 1.71 -14.01 -2.68
CA GLU A 108 2.74 -15.01 -2.34
C GLU A 108 4.14 -14.41 -2.19
N LYS A 109 4.41 -13.26 -2.82
CA LYS A 109 5.71 -12.58 -2.77
C LYS A 109 5.87 -11.73 -1.50
N VAL A 110 4.77 -11.25 -0.92
CA VAL A 110 4.82 -10.36 0.25
C VAL A 110 4.50 -11.06 1.57
N ILE A 111 3.66 -12.10 1.58
CA ILE A 111 3.38 -12.84 2.82
C ILE A 111 4.63 -13.62 3.23
N GLY A 112 5.01 -13.50 4.51
CA GLY A 112 6.23 -14.05 5.08
C GLY A 112 7.46 -13.15 4.93
N ALA A 113 7.39 -12.08 4.13
CA ALA A 113 8.48 -11.12 4.01
C ALA A 113 8.56 -10.24 5.25
N LYS A 114 9.79 -9.90 5.68
CA LYS A 114 10.03 -8.89 6.72
C LYS A 114 10.27 -7.53 6.10
N ILE A 115 9.83 -6.48 6.79
CA ILE A 115 10.19 -5.11 6.44
C ILE A 115 11.62 -4.87 6.95
N LEU A 116 12.58 -4.72 6.04
CA LEU A 116 14.00 -4.60 6.38
C LEU A 116 14.44 -3.14 6.49
N GLU A 117 14.00 -2.32 5.54
CA GLU A 117 14.39 -0.92 5.42
C GLU A 117 13.20 -0.11 4.90
N ILE A 118 13.16 1.17 5.26
CA ILE A 118 12.10 2.11 4.90
C ILE A 118 12.75 3.41 4.46
N ASP A 119 12.33 3.91 3.32
CA ASP A 119 12.75 5.20 2.79
C ASP A 119 11.51 5.93 2.25
N PHE A 120 10.92 6.75 3.11
CA PHE A 120 9.71 7.50 2.81
C PHE A 120 10.04 8.98 2.73
N CYS A 121 9.63 9.59 1.63
CA CYS A 121 9.80 11.02 1.35
C CYS A 121 8.42 11.64 1.10
N GLU A 122 8.36 12.95 0.84
CA GLU A 122 7.10 13.62 0.54
C GLU A 122 6.41 13.03 -0.71
N ASN A 123 7.19 12.65 -1.73
CA ASN A 123 6.68 12.22 -3.05
C ASN A 123 6.91 10.73 -3.36
N SER A 124 7.47 9.97 -2.43
CA SER A 124 7.76 8.54 -2.64
C SER A 124 7.64 7.74 -1.35
N SER A 125 7.36 6.46 -1.50
CA SER A 125 7.43 5.48 -0.42
C SER A 125 8.21 4.29 -0.91
N LYS A 126 9.22 3.86 -0.17
CA LYS A 126 9.95 2.64 -0.48
C LYS A 126 10.06 1.76 0.76
N LEU A 127 9.67 0.50 0.60
CA LEU A 127 9.83 -0.57 1.56
C LEU A 127 10.74 -1.64 0.96
N THR A 128 11.84 -1.94 1.64
CA THR A 128 12.66 -3.12 1.31
C THR A 128 12.09 -4.30 2.08
N LEU A 129 11.59 -5.30 1.36
CA LEU A 129 10.93 -6.48 1.89
C LEU A 129 11.77 -7.74 1.65
N GLY A 130 11.80 -8.67 2.59
CA GLY A 130 12.32 -10.02 2.33
C GLY A 130 13.03 -10.64 3.53
N THR A 131 14.08 -11.40 3.23
CA THR A 131 15.00 -11.96 4.21
C THR A 131 16.34 -11.20 4.14
N ASN A 132 17.30 -11.54 4.99
CA ASN A 132 18.61 -10.89 4.91
C ASN A 132 19.35 -11.21 3.59
N ASP A 133 19.01 -12.33 2.95
CA ASP A 133 19.70 -12.84 1.75
C ASP A 133 18.95 -12.53 0.45
N ASP A 134 17.62 -12.40 0.51
CA ASP A 134 16.75 -12.03 -0.63
C ASP A 134 15.95 -10.77 -0.29
N LYS A 135 16.19 -9.71 -1.07
CA LYS A 135 15.55 -8.40 -0.91
C LYS A 135 14.75 -8.05 -2.16
N ASN A 136 13.52 -7.59 -1.94
CA ASN A 136 12.61 -7.08 -2.96
C ASN A 136 12.17 -5.66 -2.55
N ILE A 137 11.76 -4.87 -3.52
CA ILE A 137 11.37 -3.47 -3.31
C ILE A 137 9.88 -3.32 -3.59
N LEU A 138 9.13 -2.85 -2.60
CA LEU A 138 7.77 -2.34 -2.78
C LEU A 138 7.81 -0.82 -2.70
N GLU A 139 7.33 -0.13 -3.74
CA GLU A 139 7.44 1.32 -3.80
C GLU A 139 6.27 2.04 -4.45
N ILE A 140 6.07 3.28 -4.01
CA ILE A 140 5.46 4.35 -4.77
C ILE A 140 6.62 5.20 -5.29
N PRO A 141 6.90 5.17 -6.61
CA PRO A 141 8.03 5.90 -7.17
C PRO A 141 7.78 7.42 -7.18
N GLU A 142 8.86 8.18 -7.04
CA GLU A 142 8.84 9.63 -7.28
C GLU A 142 8.60 9.94 -8.76
N ASP A 143 9.21 9.16 -9.66
CA ASP A 143 8.98 9.26 -11.10
C ASP A 143 7.62 8.66 -11.47
N VAL A 144 6.62 9.54 -11.55
CA VAL A 144 5.25 9.17 -11.92
C VAL A 144 5.12 8.58 -13.32
N SER A 145 6.09 8.74 -14.21
CA SER A 145 6.05 8.13 -15.54
C SER A 145 6.11 6.60 -15.48
N LEU A 146 6.60 6.04 -14.36
CA LEU A 146 6.64 4.61 -14.07
C LEU A 146 5.29 4.06 -13.59
N LEU A 147 4.36 4.93 -13.18
CA LEU A 147 3.03 4.53 -12.73
C LEU A 147 2.16 4.09 -13.91
N PRO A 148 1.19 3.19 -13.68
CA PRO A 148 0.38 2.69 -14.77
C PRO A 148 -0.52 3.78 -15.32
N LYS A 149 -0.82 3.67 -16.61
CA LYS A 149 -1.72 4.61 -17.28
C LYS A 149 -3.15 4.36 -16.82
N TYR A 150 -3.85 5.43 -16.48
CA TYR A 150 -5.25 5.34 -16.13
C TYR A 150 -6.10 4.98 -17.36
N GLY A 151 -6.94 3.95 -17.28
CA GLY A 151 -7.65 3.40 -18.44
C GLY A 151 -8.56 4.39 -19.19
N GLY A 152 -9.05 5.44 -18.51
CA GLY A 152 -9.90 6.46 -19.12
C GLY A 152 -9.16 7.60 -19.83
N THR A 153 -7.96 7.97 -19.36
CA THR A 153 -7.21 9.14 -19.85
C THR A 153 -5.89 8.78 -20.53
N LEU A 154 -5.42 7.55 -20.37
CA LEU A 154 -4.11 7.04 -20.81
C LEU A 154 -2.92 7.88 -20.30
N GLN A 155 -3.12 8.63 -19.22
CA GLN A 155 -2.11 9.44 -18.57
C GLN A 155 -1.69 8.83 -17.23
N SER A 156 -0.45 9.04 -16.86
CA SER A 156 0.05 8.71 -15.52
C SER A 156 -0.48 9.71 -14.48
N LYS A 157 -0.59 9.26 -13.23
CA LYS A 157 -0.96 10.14 -12.11
C LYS A 157 0.07 11.26 -11.94
N LEU A 158 -0.37 12.45 -11.55
CA LEU A 158 0.51 13.49 -11.03
C LEU A 158 0.33 13.56 -9.52
N TRP A 159 1.42 13.64 -8.77
CA TRP A 159 1.36 13.94 -7.34
C TRP A 159 0.99 15.41 -7.15
N ASP A 160 -0.02 15.69 -6.34
CA ASP A 160 -0.46 17.04 -5.98
C ASP A 160 -0.84 17.07 -4.50
N GLY A 161 0.16 17.41 -3.66
CA GLY A 161 -0.01 17.59 -2.22
C GLY A 161 -0.14 16.30 -1.39
N GLU A 162 0.17 15.13 -1.96
CA GLU A 162 0.09 13.83 -1.28
C GLU A 162 1.40 13.47 -0.55
N ASP A 163 1.62 14.03 0.64
CA ASP A 163 2.75 13.69 1.54
C ASP A 163 2.75 12.21 1.96
N GLN A 164 3.57 11.39 1.29
CA GLN A 164 3.54 9.94 1.51
C GLN A 164 3.81 9.54 2.98
N MET A 165 4.53 10.35 3.77
CA MET A 165 4.73 10.09 5.20
C MET A 165 3.43 10.11 6.02
N LYS A 166 2.40 10.81 5.54
CA LYS A 166 1.06 10.84 6.16
C LYS A 166 0.12 9.79 5.59
N ALA A 167 0.46 9.22 4.43
CA ALA A 167 -0.37 8.25 3.75
C ALA A 167 -0.26 6.84 4.36
N TRP A 168 0.78 6.55 5.14
CA TRP A 168 0.92 5.28 5.83
C TRP A 168 0.49 5.38 7.29
N VAL A 169 -0.46 4.54 7.67
CA VAL A 169 -1.05 4.53 9.01
C VAL A 169 -1.04 3.16 9.64
N ILE A 170 -1.05 3.11 10.96
CA ILE A 170 -1.26 1.89 11.74
C ILE A 170 -2.70 1.80 12.20
N SER A 171 -3.33 0.68 11.88
CA SER A 171 -4.70 0.36 12.25
C SER A 171 -4.79 -0.96 13.00
N LYS A 172 -5.54 -0.99 14.10
CA LYS A 172 -5.73 -2.24 14.88
C LYS A 172 -6.64 -3.22 14.16
N SER A 173 -7.69 -2.70 13.52
CA SER A 173 -8.73 -3.53 12.90
C SER A 173 -8.54 -3.72 11.41
N GLY A 174 -7.87 -2.76 10.76
CA GLY A 174 -7.80 -2.63 9.31
C GLY A 174 -9.08 -2.11 8.65
N ASN A 175 -10.09 -1.76 9.45
CA ASN A 175 -11.36 -1.23 8.99
C ASN A 175 -11.34 0.29 9.13
N LEU A 176 -10.86 0.97 8.10
CA LEU A 176 -10.85 2.44 8.04
C LEU A 176 -12.12 2.97 7.38
N ARG A 177 -12.63 4.09 7.89
CA ARG A 177 -13.70 4.87 7.28
C ARG A 177 -13.22 6.28 7.00
N CYS A 178 -13.32 6.65 5.74
CA CYS A 178 -13.09 7.96 5.18
C CYS A 178 -14.17 8.14 4.08
#